data_AF-A0A7C7ST06-F1
#
_entry.id   AF-A0A7C7ST06-F1
#
_cell.length_a   1.000
_cell.length_b   1.000
_cell.length_c   1.000
_cell.angle_alpha   90.00
_cell.angle_beta   90.00
_cell.angle_gamma   90.00
#
_symmetry.space_group_name_H-M   'P 1'
#
loop_
_entity.id
_entity.type
_entity.pdbx_description
1 polymer ?
#
loop_
_entity_poly.entity_id
_entity_poly.type
_entity_poly.pdbx_seq_one_letter_code
_entity_poly.pdbx_strand_id
1 'polypeptide(L)'
;MNALRFNDKTPAPPPNYQSRKVQIRLLGLVFALMLVIAMAIEARDPANFAWMWHLDGTTSTPPPITEESKVDRTPNSDPETKLREDFLTHVVTHISEEQRDTLLRRLDSQLDPTRDYGDRTEGDLLASPLVAVTESYFDNAFERLGPDDGPKWKPLLVDLQERWNAEVIQQVIENRRDLTNIGLLVALRSTLEDEILRLVKDNTMFERRESLAWRAMLRRAMQESENAEPIATTRLQLAEQPAGYRGRAISVGGRVLRGYTVEAKPNPFDIEKYNVLWIRPHGADHLPIAIYCLQLPAGFPQLEPLREGGNRIDEEIESTGWFYKHWAYASSTGLSLAPLLVARSVVWYPRTREVESQLNPMFIAVQVLLAVAFAAVFSRFVYRWSRWANVSRQQLAGESRIEELTPDDLGPGVSDGLRQMEREERGKQPE
;
A
#
# COMPACT_ATOMS: atom_id res chain seq x y z
N MET A 1 40.50 14.00 -94.92
CA MET A 1 39.19 14.67 -94.71
C MET A 1 38.30 13.70 -93.94
N ASN A 2 38.25 13.80 -92.61
CA ASN A 2 37.36 12.99 -91.77
C ASN A 2 36.21 13.89 -91.29
N ALA A 3 35.00 13.58 -91.74
CA ALA A 3 33.78 14.28 -91.34
C ALA A 3 33.36 13.82 -89.94
N LEU A 4 33.30 14.77 -88.99
CA LEU A 4 32.77 14.59 -87.64
C LEU A 4 31.25 14.33 -87.71
N ARG A 5 30.82 13.08 -87.51
CA ARG A 5 29.42 12.74 -87.23
C ARG A 5 29.10 13.11 -85.78
N PHE A 6 28.32 14.17 -85.59
CA PHE A 6 27.65 14.45 -84.32
C PHE A 6 26.66 13.32 -84.02
N ASN A 7 26.88 12.61 -82.91
CA ASN A 7 25.99 11.57 -82.41
C ASN A 7 24.98 12.22 -81.45
N ASP A 8 23.79 12.51 -81.97
CA ASP A 8 22.65 12.98 -81.18
C ASP A 8 22.17 11.85 -80.25
N LYS A 9 22.77 11.76 -79.06
CA LYS A 9 22.21 10.98 -77.96
C LYS A 9 21.13 11.82 -77.28
N THR A 10 19.87 11.52 -77.57
CA THR A 10 18.75 12.09 -76.85
C THR A 10 18.87 11.77 -75.35
N PRO A 11 18.74 12.77 -74.47
CA PRO A 11 18.82 12.55 -73.03
C PRO A 11 17.68 11.64 -72.56
N ALA A 12 18.02 10.60 -71.81
CA ALA A 12 17.03 9.70 -71.23
C ALA A 12 16.06 10.49 -70.32
N PRO A 13 14.76 10.12 -70.31
CA PRO A 13 13.77 10.83 -69.52
C PRO A 13 14.10 10.75 -68.03
N PRO A 14 13.82 11.83 -67.26
CA PRO A 14 14.11 11.87 -65.84
C PRO A 14 13.36 10.75 -65.08
N PRO A 15 13.98 10.14 -64.05
CA PRO A 15 13.31 9.13 -63.23
C PRO A 15 12.03 9.69 -62.62
N ASN A 16 10.93 8.98 -62.83
CA ASN A 16 9.62 9.42 -62.33
C ASN A 16 9.47 9.06 -60.84
N TYR A 17 9.98 9.94 -59.98
CA TYR A 17 9.78 9.89 -58.53
C TYR A 17 8.33 10.14 -58.09
N GLN A 18 7.47 10.60 -59.01
CA GLN A 18 6.03 10.69 -58.80
C GLN A 18 5.29 9.40 -59.13
N SER A 19 5.98 8.36 -59.63
CA SER A 19 5.32 7.08 -59.84
C SER A 19 4.79 6.56 -58.50
N ARG A 20 3.50 6.22 -58.46
CA ARG A 20 2.81 5.77 -57.24
C ARG A 20 3.55 4.62 -56.55
N LYS A 21 4.22 3.74 -57.31
CA LYS A 21 5.05 2.64 -56.78
C LYS A 21 6.23 3.13 -55.94
N VAL A 22 6.93 4.19 -56.36
CA VAL A 22 8.10 4.71 -55.63
C VAL A 22 7.63 5.48 -54.39
N GLN A 23 6.54 6.24 -54.50
CA GLN A 23 5.94 6.94 -53.37
C GLN A 23 5.46 5.98 -52.27
N ILE A 24 4.81 4.87 -52.63
CA ILE A 24 4.35 3.85 -51.67
C ILE A 24 5.53 3.21 -50.91
N ARG A 25 6.65 2.95 -51.59
CA ARG A 25 7.85 2.38 -50.95
C ARG A 25 8.51 3.35 -49.97
N LEU A 26 8.62 4.63 -50.35
CA LEU A 26 9.12 5.67 -49.46
C LEU A 26 8.21 5.88 -48.25
N LEU A 27 6.90 5.91 -48.46
CA LEU A 27 5.90 6.01 -47.39
C LEU A 27 6.01 4.84 -46.41
N GLY A 28 6.15 3.61 -46.91
CA GLY A 28 6.31 2.41 -46.07
C GLY A 28 7.55 2.45 -45.19
N LEU A 29 8.67 2.99 -45.70
CA LEU A 29 9.91 3.11 -44.95
C LEU A 29 9.82 4.16 -43.84
N VAL A 30 9.20 5.31 -44.12
CA VAL A 30 8.93 6.35 -43.12
C VAL A 30 7.98 5.83 -42.03
N PHE A 31 6.95 5.08 -42.41
CA PHE A 31 5.99 4.51 -41.45
C PHE A 31 6.66 3.48 -40.53
N ALA A 32 7.53 2.63 -41.08
CA ALA A 32 8.31 1.67 -40.28
C ALA A 32 9.23 2.39 -39.27
N LEU A 33 9.87 3.50 -39.67
CA LEU A 33 10.69 4.30 -38.77
C LEU A 33 9.87 4.95 -37.65
N MET A 34 8.70 5.51 -37.97
CA MET A 34 7.81 6.09 -36.96
C MET A 34 7.32 5.04 -35.96
N LEU A 35 7.03 3.81 -36.41
CA LEU A 35 6.59 2.72 -35.54
C LEU A 35 7.67 2.29 -34.54
N VAL A 36 8.94 2.26 -34.96
CA VAL A 36 10.07 1.97 -34.06
C VAL A 36 10.23 3.06 -33.00
N ILE A 37 10.10 4.34 -33.37
CA ILE A 37 10.18 5.46 -32.42
C ILE A 37 9.01 5.42 -31.43
N ALA A 38 7.80 5.15 -31.91
CA ALA A 38 6.61 5.01 -31.05
C ALA A 38 6.80 3.87 -30.03
N MET A 39 7.30 2.70 -30.48
CA MET A 39 7.61 1.59 -29.57
C MET A 39 8.70 1.94 -28.56
N ALA A 40 9.72 2.71 -28.94
CA ALA A 40 10.78 3.13 -28.02
C ALA A 40 10.29 4.12 -26.95
N ILE A 41 9.32 4.98 -27.28
CA ILE A 41 8.68 5.89 -26.33
C ILE A 41 7.77 5.13 -25.38
N GLU A 42 6.96 4.19 -25.89
CA GLU A 42 6.08 3.36 -25.07
C GLU A 42 6.88 2.43 -24.13
N ALA A 43 8.05 1.97 -24.59
CA ALA A 43 8.97 1.15 -23.81
C ALA A 43 9.65 1.91 -22.65
N ARG A 44 9.55 3.24 -22.61
CA ARG A 44 10.10 4.07 -21.53
C ARG A 44 9.19 4.16 -20.31
N ASP A 45 7.93 3.77 -20.41
CA ASP A 45 7.02 3.75 -19.27
C ASP A 45 7.15 2.41 -18.50
N PRO A 46 7.75 2.40 -17.30
CA PRO A 46 7.90 1.18 -16.51
C PRO A 46 6.56 0.58 -16.09
N ALA A 47 5.44 1.34 -16.12
CA ALA A 47 4.12 0.83 -15.79
C ALA A 47 3.63 -0.25 -16.77
N ASN A 48 4.00 -0.14 -18.05
CA ASN A 48 3.60 -1.10 -19.10
C ASN A 48 4.26 -2.49 -18.94
N PHE A 49 5.34 -2.58 -18.16
CA PHE A 49 6.08 -3.83 -17.90
C PHE A 49 5.91 -4.33 -16.45
N ALA A 50 5.11 -3.66 -15.62
CA ALA A 50 4.88 -4.05 -14.24
C ALA A 50 4.32 -5.48 -14.11
N TRP A 51 3.48 -5.91 -15.06
CA TRP A 51 2.93 -7.27 -15.11
C TRP A 51 4.01 -8.36 -15.34
N MET A 52 5.12 -8.01 -15.99
CA MET A 52 6.22 -8.95 -16.29
C MET A 52 7.03 -9.28 -15.03
N TRP A 53 7.05 -8.38 -14.05
CA TRP A 53 7.74 -8.56 -12.77
C TRP A 53 6.85 -9.09 -11.64
N HIS A 54 5.57 -9.37 -11.92
CA HIS A 54 4.63 -9.98 -10.97
C HIS A 54 4.52 -11.52 -11.13
N LEU A 55 5.40 -12.15 -11.89
CA LEU A 55 5.41 -13.61 -12.09
C LEU A 55 6.16 -14.41 -11.00
N ASP A 56 6.88 -13.76 -10.09
CA ASP A 56 7.62 -14.44 -9.01
C ASP A 56 7.04 -14.24 -7.60
N GLY A 57 5.88 -13.59 -7.48
CA GLY A 57 5.18 -13.45 -6.20
C GLY A 57 4.29 -14.66 -5.93
N THR A 58 4.83 -15.68 -5.27
CA THR A 58 4.07 -16.77 -4.66
C THR A 58 2.76 -16.25 -4.08
N THR A 59 1.63 -16.67 -4.65
CA THR A 59 0.35 -16.65 -3.93
C THR A 59 0.51 -17.58 -2.74
N SER A 60 1.01 -17.05 -1.63
CA SER A 60 0.83 -17.67 -0.33
C SER A 60 -0.67 -17.69 -0.11
N THR A 61 -1.31 -18.80 -0.48
CA THR A 61 -2.62 -19.14 0.02
C THR A 61 -2.51 -19.03 1.54
N PRO A 62 -3.13 -18.01 2.17
CA PRO A 62 -3.09 -17.96 3.62
C PRO A 62 -3.72 -19.27 4.10
N PRO A 63 -3.11 -19.96 5.07
CA PRO A 63 -3.71 -21.18 5.61
C PRO A 63 -5.16 -20.87 6.00
N PRO A 64 -6.13 -21.76 5.69
CA PRO A 64 -7.49 -21.58 6.15
C PRO A 64 -7.44 -21.36 7.65
N ILE A 65 -7.94 -20.20 8.09
CA ILE A 65 -8.12 -19.91 9.51
C ILE A 65 -9.22 -20.87 9.95
N THR A 66 -8.82 -22.03 10.48
CA THR A 66 -9.69 -22.88 11.29
C THR A 66 -10.34 -21.96 12.33
N GLU A 67 -11.64 -22.14 12.61
CA GLU A 67 -12.38 -21.45 13.68
C GLU A 67 -11.75 -21.59 15.09
N GLU A 68 -10.61 -22.28 15.20
CA GLU A 68 -9.68 -22.30 16.34
C GLU A 68 -8.95 -20.96 16.61
N SER A 69 -9.13 -19.91 15.79
CA SER A 69 -8.73 -18.54 16.18
C SER A 69 -9.71 -17.87 17.17
N LYS A 70 -10.62 -18.64 17.76
CA LYS A 70 -10.90 -18.42 19.18
C LYS A 70 -9.64 -18.89 19.90
N VAL A 71 -8.65 -17.99 20.03
CA VAL A 71 -7.49 -18.21 20.89
C VAL A 71 -8.04 -18.63 22.24
N ASP A 72 -8.09 -19.93 22.45
CA ASP A 72 -8.29 -20.54 23.73
C ASP A 72 -7.10 -20.04 24.53
N ARG A 73 -7.35 -19.07 25.41
CA ARG A 73 -6.33 -18.52 26.29
C ARG A 73 -5.85 -19.69 27.12
N THR A 74 -4.76 -20.28 26.65
CA THR A 74 -3.88 -21.26 27.30
C THR A 74 -4.60 -22.41 28.00
N PRO A 75 -4.60 -23.64 27.43
CA PRO A 75 -5.00 -24.86 28.16
C PRO A 75 -4.10 -25.20 29.37
N ASN A 76 -3.17 -24.30 29.74
CA ASN A 76 -2.17 -24.51 30.79
C ASN A 76 -1.75 -23.18 31.46
N SER A 77 -2.66 -22.21 31.63
CA SER A 77 -2.40 -21.11 32.56
C SER A 77 -2.42 -21.65 33.99
N ASP A 78 -1.40 -21.29 34.75
CA ASP A 78 -1.33 -21.60 36.18
C ASP A 78 -2.61 -21.08 36.90
N PRO A 79 -3.22 -21.87 37.80
CA PRO A 79 -4.44 -21.48 38.52
C PRO A 79 -4.41 -20.09 39.15
N GLU A 80 -3.26 -19.65 39.68
CA GLU A 80 -3.10 -18.30 40.26
C GLU A 80 -3.28 -17.23 39.19
N THR A 81 -2.68 -17.42 38.01
CA THR A 81 -2.78 -16.48 36.90
C THR A 81 -4.23 -16.32 36.43
N LYS A 82 -4.95 -17.44 36.29
CA LYS A 82 -6.36 -17.43 35.89
C LYS A 82 -7.25 -16.76 36.93
N LEU A 83 -7.03 -17.04 38.21
CA LEU A 83 -7.76 -16.40 39.31
C LEU A 83 -7.52 -14.89 39.32
N ARG A 84 -6.27 -14.47 39.17
CA ARG A 84 -5.89 -13.06 39.10
C ARG A 84 -6.56 -12.36 37.90
N GLU A 85 -6.52 -12.95 36.71
CA GLU A 85 -7.18 -12.39 35.52
C GLU A 85 -8.69 -12.24 35.72
N ASP A 86 -9.35 -13.27 36.27
CA ASP A 86 -10.79 -13.25 36.55
C ASP A 86 -11.16 -12.14 37.55
N PHE A 87 -10.39 -12.02 38.64
CA PHE A 87 -10.57 -10.97 39.64
C PHE A 87 -10.39 -9.56 39.03
N LEU A 88 -9.30 -9.32 38.28
CA LEU A 88 -9.03 -8.01 37.69
C LEU A 88 -10.11 -7.63 36.67
N THR A 89 -10.54 -8.57 35.83
CA THR A 89 -11.66 -8.36 34.91
C THR A 89 -12.95 -8.07 35.68
N HIS A 90 -13.23 -8.76 36.79
CA HIS A 90 -14.39 -8.47 37.62
C HIS A 90 -14.36 -7.04 38.15
N VAL A 91 -13.24 -6.62 38.76
CA VAL A 91 -13.08 -5.27 39.29
C VAL A 91 -13.34 -4.21 38.21
N VAL A 92 -12.68 -4.33 37.07
CA VAL A 92 -12.78 -3.35 35.98
C VAL A 92 -14.19 -3.27 35.41
N THR A 93 -14.87 -4.40 35.25
CA THR A 93 -16.21 -4.45 34.63
C THR A 93 -17.31 -3.90 35.55
N HIS A 94 -17.11 -3.94 36.87
CA HIS A 94 -18.13 -3.52 37.86
C HIS A 94 -17.98 -2.07 38.34
N ILE A 95 -16.88 -1.38 38.01
CA ILE A 95 -16.73 0.07 38.27
C ILE A 95 -17.25 0.92 37.10
N SER A 96 -17.68 2.16 37.40
CA SER A 96 -18.22 3.13 36.44
C SER A 96 -17.14 3.67 35.49
N GLU A 97 -17.53 4.32 34.38
CA GLU A 97 -16.58 4.94 33.44
C GLU A 97 -15.71 6.01 34.09
N GLU A 98 -16.30 6.84 34.96
CA GLU A 98 -15.58 7.87 35.73
C GLU A 98 -14.58 7.25 36.72
N GLN A 99 -14.97 6.15 37.36
CA GLN A 99 -14.09 5.39 38.24
C GLN A 99 -12.94 4.73 37.46
N ARG A 100 -13.19 4.19 36.25
CA ARG A 100 -12.13 3.64 35.39
C ARG A 100 -11.13 4.72 34.98
N ASP A 101 -11.60 5.91 34.62
CA ASP A 101 -10.73 7.04 34.29
C ASP A 101 -9.85 7.42 35.48
N THR A 102 -10.46 7.60 36.64
CA THR A 102 -9.77 8.01 37.86
C THR A 102 -8.77 6.94 38.31
N LEU A 103 -9.14 5.65 38.23
CA LEU A 103 -8.26 4.54 38.52
C LEU A 103 -7.07 4.50 37.56
N LEU A 104 -7.30 4.66 36.25
CA LEU A 104 -6.23 4.68 35.26
C LEU A 104 -5.24 5.83 35.50
N ARG A 105 -5.76 7.04 35.79
CA ARG A 105 -4.91 8.22 36.10
C ARG A 105 -4.08 8.03 37.37
N ARG A 106 -4.65 7.41 38.41
CA ARG A 106 -3.92 7.06 39.63
C ARG A 106 -2.87 5.97 39.38
N LEU A 107 -3.20 4.94 38.60
CA LEU A 107 -2.22 3.90 38.23
C LEU A 107 -1.05 4.50 37.44
N ASP A 108 -1.32 5.41 36.51
CA ASP A 108 -0.27 6.12 35.78
C ASP A 108 0.62 6.95 36.71
N SER A 109 0.06 7.66 37.71
CA SER A 109 0.85 8.49 38.63
C SER A 109 1.68 7.68 39.65
N GLN A 110 1.30 6.42 39.91
CA GLN A 110 2.11 5.48 40.69
C GLN A 110 3.23 4.88 39.85
N LEU A 111 2.94 4.50 38.60
CA LEU A 111 3.89 3.83 37.72
C LEU A 111 4.87 4.79 37.02
N ASP A 112 4.49 6.06 36.85
CA ASP A 112 5.32 7.12 36.27
C ASP A 112 5.23 8.40 37.14
N PRO A 113 6.10 8.54 38.15
CA PRO A 113 6.01 9.64 39.12
C PRO A 113 6.36 11.01 38.52
N THR A 114 6.90 11.05 37.29
CA THR A 114 7.14 12.32 36.59
C THR A 114 5.85 13.01 36.15
N ARG A 115 4.74 12.27 36.18
CA ARG A 115 3.42 12.73 35.77
C ARG A 115 2.49 12.76 36.98
N ASP A 116 2.25 13.96 37.49
CA ASP A 116 1.31 14.18 38.60
C ASP A 116 -0.11 14.36 38.07
N TYR A 117 -0.94 13.32 38.19
CA TYR A 117 -2.32 13.33 37.69
C TYR A 117 -3.40 13.35 38.78
N GLY A 118 -3.05 13.37 40.06
CA GLY A 118 -4.02 13.07 41.11
C GLY A 118 -3.97 13.99 42.32
N ASP A 119 -5.04 14.76 42.53
CA ASP A 119 -5.34 15.37 43.83
C ASP A 119 -5.94 14.31 44.77
N ARG A 120 -5.76 14.49 46.09
CA ARG A 120 -6.28 13.62 47.16
C ARG A 120 -7.77 13.33 47.02
N THR A 121 -8.55 14.31 46.58
CA THR A 121 -10.01 14.23 46.37
C THR A 121 -10.44 13.09 45.44
N GLU A 122 -9.58 12.69 44.51
CA GLU A 122 -9.85 11.57 43.60
C GLU A 122 -9.78 10.19 44.26
N GLY A 123 -9.04 10.10 45.38
CA GLY A 123 -8.91 8.86 46.14
C GLY A 123 -10.26 8.50 46.79
N ASP A 124 -10.98 9.51 47.26
CA ASP A 124 -12.29 9.34 47.88
C ASP A 124 -13.35 8.85 46.89
N LEU A 125 -13.25 9.26 45.61
CA LEU A 125 -14.13 8.79 44.54
C LEU A 125 -13.93 7.30 44.21
N LEU A 126 -12.71 6.78 44.42
CA LEU A 126 -12.38 5.39 44.15
C LEU A 126 -12.52 4.48 45.36
N ALA A 127 -12.29 4.99 46.57
CA ALA A 127 -12.17 4.18 47.78
C ALA A 127 -13.38 3.28 48.01
N SER A 128 -14.56 3.87 48.19
CA SER A 128 -15.77 3.11 48.51
C SER A 128 -16.20 2.15 47.39
N PRO A 129 -16.26 2.57 46.10
CA PRO A 129 -16.65 1.67 45.02
C PRO A 129 -15.66 0.52 44.81
N LEU A 130 -14.36 0.78 44.88
CA LEU A 130 -13.34 -0.23 44.65
C LEU A 130 -13.33 -1.27 45.78
N VAL A 131 -13.44 -0.82 47.03
CA VAL A 131 -13.57 -1.72 48.20
C VAL A 131 -14.84 -2.57 48.08
N ALA A 132 -15.99 -1.96 47.80
CA ALA A 132 -17.25 -2.70 47.68
C ALA A 132 -17.24 -3.76 46.57
N VAL A 133 -16.68 -3.45 45.40
CA VAL A 133 -16.53 -4.42 44.29
C VAL A 133 -15.56 -5.55 44.66
N THR A 134 -14.48 -5.21 45.36
CA THR A 134 -13.48 -6.18 45.82
C THR A 134 -14.06 -7.16 46.85
N GLU A 135 -14.72 -6.63 47.88
CA GLU A 135 -15.36 -7.44 48.93
C GLU A 135 -16.42 -8.37 48.33
N SER A 136 -17.29 -7.83 47.46
CA SER A 136 -18.29 -8.62 46.74
C SER A 136 -17.67 -9.77 45.94
N TYR A 137 -16.54 -9.56 45.26
CA TYR A 137 -15.86 -10.63 44.54
C TYR A 137 -15.39 -11.75 45.48
N PHE A 138 -14.66 -11.40 46.54
CA PHE A 138 -14.08 -12.38 47.45
C PHE A 138 -15.16 -13.13 48.23
N ASP A 139 -16.20 -12.46 48.72
CA ASP A 139 -17.31 -13.09 49.42
C ASP A 139 -17.98 -14.15 48.51
N ASN A 140 -18.32 -13.77 47.28
CA ASN A 140 -18.89 -14.69 46.30
C ASN A 140 -17.92 -15.84 45.93
N ALA A 141 -16.62 -15.56 45.83
CA ALA A 141 -15.62 -16.56 45.51
C ALA A 141 -15.48 -17.60 46.64
N PHE A 142 -15.44 -17.15 47.90
CA PHE A 142 -15.35 -18.04 49.06
C PHE A 142 -16.62 -18.87 49.27
N GLU A 143 -17.81 -18.30 49.06
CA GLU A 143 -19.09 -19.04 49.17
C GLU A 143 -19.20 -20.17 48.14
N ARG A 144 -18.60 -20.00 46.96
CA ARG A 144 -18.63 -21.00 45.88
C ARG A 144 -17.65 -22.15 46.08
N LEU A 145 -16.71 -22.05 47.03
CA LEU A 145 -15.77 -23.13 47.29
C LEU A 145 -16.48 -24.30 47.98
N GLY A 146 -16.65 -25.39 47.23
CA GLY A 146 -17.07 -26.67 47.79
C GLY A 146 -16.02 -27.25 48.75
N PRO A 147 -16.40 -28.26 49.56
CA PRO A 147 -15.49 -28.90 50.51
C PRO A 147 -14.24 -29.51 49.84
N ASP A 148 -14.36 -29.96 48.59
CA ASP A 148 -13.27 -30.59 47.84
C ASP A 148 -12.30 -29.58 47.20
N ASP A 149 -12.80 -28.41 46.80
CA ASP A 149 -12.02 -27.35 46.13
C ASP A 149 -11.37 -26.36 47.12
N GLY A 150 -11.95 -26.23 48.31
CA GLY A 150 -11.51 -25.33 49.36
C GLY A 150 -10.02 -25.38 49.68
N PRO A 151 -9.41 -26.56 49.92
CA PRO A 151 -7.99 -26.67 50.26
C PRO A 151 -7.05 -26.16 49.16
N LYS A 152 -7.47 -26.24 47.89
CA LYS A 152 -6.66 -25.81 46.73
C LYS A 152 -6.76 -24.30 46.50
N TRP A 153 -7.96 -23.74 46.54
CA TRP A 153 -8.21 -22.37 46.09
C TRP A 153 -8.22 -21.34 47.23
N LYS A 154 -8.58 -21.74 48.45
CA LYS A 154 -8.62 -20.83 49.59
C LYS A 154 -7.28 -20.13 49.85
N PRO A 155 -6.12 -20.80 49.83
CA PRO A 155 -4.83 -20.12 50.01
C PRO A 155 -4.55 -19.08 48.92
N LEU A 156 -4.90 -19.39 47.66
CA LEU A 156 -4.70 -18.49 46.52
C LEU A 156 -5.59 -17.24 46.61
N LEU A 157 -6.85 -17.40 47.03
CA LEU A 157 -7.77 -16.28 47.24
C LEU A 157 -7.31 -15.37 48.39
N VAL A 158 -6.85 -15.96 49.50
CA VAL A 158 -6.31 -15.18 50.62
C VAL A 158 -5.06 -14.42 50.21
N ASP A 159 -4.10 -15.07 49.53
CA ASP A 159 -2.89 -14.40 49.01
C ASP A 159 -3.24 -13.24 48.06
N LEU A 160 -4.16 -13.49 47.11
CA LEU A 160 -4.61 -12.45 46.18
C LEU A 160 -5.27 -11.28 46.89
N GLN A 161 -6.12 -11.54 47.90
CA GLN A 161 -6.77 -10.49 48.68
C GLN A 161 -5.76 -9.67 49.49
N GLU A 162 -4.80 -10.33 50.14
CA GLU A 162 -3.74 -9.66 50.91
C GLU A 162 -2.88 -8.78 49.99
N ARG A 163 -2.45 -9.32 48.84
CA ARG A 163 -1.66 -8.56 47.86
C ARG A 163 -2.44 -7.43 47.22
N TRP A 164 -3.72 -7.61 46.92
CA TRP A 164 -4.59 -6.53 46.42
C TRP A 164 -4.68 -5.37 47.42
N ASN A 165 -4.89 -5.68 48.70
CA ASN A 165 -4.95 -4.67 49.75
C ASN A 165 -3.63 -3.92 49.90
N ALA A 166 -2.49 -4.63 49.87
CA ALA A 166 -1.16 -4.03 50.01
C ALA A 166 -0.69 -3.27 48.75
N GLU A 167 -0.83 -3.84 47.56
CA GLU A 167 -0.29 -3.29 46.32
C GLU A 167 -1.25 -2.29 45.66
N VAL A 168 -2.57 -2.47 45.77
CA VAL A 168 -3.54 -1.62 45.07
C VAL A 168 -4.25 -0.67 46.01
N ILE A 169 -4.91 -1.15 47.05
CA ILE A 169 -5.69 -0.27 47.94
C ILE A 169 -4.76 0.75 48.62
N GLN A 170 -3.69 0.30 49.28
CA GLN A 170 -2.77 1.23 49.96
C GLN A 170 -2.03 2.15 48.99
N GLN A 171 -1.62 1.68 47.80
CA GLN A 171 -0.84 2.52 46.88
C GLN A 171 -1.71 3.49 46.08
N VAL A 172 -2.85 3.03 45.55
CA VAL A 172 -3.70 3.82 44.65
C VAL A 172 -4.63 4.74 45.44
N ILE A 173 -5.24 4.25 46.52
CA ILE A 173 -6.19 5.03 47.33
C ILE A 173 -5.44 5.88 48.36
N GLU A 174 -4.58 5.27 49.19
CA GLU A 174 -3.86 6.02 50.25
C GLU A 174 -2.63 6.78 49.73
N ASN A 175 -2.30 6.66 48.44
CA ASN A 175 -1.15 7.29 47.80
C ASN A 175 0.20 6.95 48.48
N ARG A 176 0.32 5.72 49.00
CA ARG A 176 1.59 5.20 49.53
C ARG A 176 2.42 4.61 48.40
N ARG A 177 3.49 5.31 48.01
CA ARG A 177 4.42 4.79 47.00
C ARG A 177 5.33 3.72 47.61
N ASP A 178 5.06 2.46 47.29
CA ASP A 178 5.98 1.35 47.53
C ASP A 178 6.23 0.59 46.22
N LEU A 179 7.38 0.85 45.61
CA LEU A 179 7.76 0.28 44.32
C LEU A 179 8.35 -1.15 44.43
N THR A 180 8.38 -1.73 45.64
CA THR A 180 8.99 -3.04 45.85
C THR A 180 8.20 -4.16 45.14
N ASN A 181 6.86 -4.02 45.06
CA ASN A 181 5.96 -4.94 44.36
C ASN A 181 4.96 -4.17 43.51
N ILE A 182 5.29 -3.94 42.24
CA ILE A 182 4.41 -3.25 41.26
C ILE A 182 3.67 -4.22 40.32
N GLY A 183 3.80 -5.53 40.56
CA GLY A 183 3.30 -6.57 39.67
C GLY A 183 1.78 -6.51 39.47
N LEU A 184 1.01 -6.38 40.56
CA LEU A 184 -0.44 -6.25 40.46
C LEU A 184 -0.88 -4.92 39.86
N LEU A 185 -0.15 -3.83 40.10
CA LEU A 185 -0.46 -2.52 39.51
C LEU A 185 -0.31 -2.55 37.98
N VAL A 186 0.78 -3.14 37.48
CA VAL A 186 1.00 -3.30 36.04
C VAL A 186 -0.07 -4.21 35.43
N ALA A 187 -0.39 -5.33 36.08
CA ALA A 187 -1.43 -6.26 35.62
C ALA A 187 -2.83 -5.63 35.63
N LEU A 188 -3.17 -4.88 36.68
CA LEU A 188 -4.44 -4.15 36.79
C LEU A 188 -4.55 -3.09 35.70
N ARG A 189 -3.49 -2.29 35.47
CA ARG A 189 -3.47 -1.29 34.39
C ARG A 189 -3.70 -1.96 33.03
N SER A 190 -2.95 -3.02 32.73
CA SER A 190 -3.07 -3.74 31.46
C SER A 190 -4.48 -4.32 31.27
N THR A 191 -5.04 -4.96 32.30
CA THR A 191 -6.41 -5.50 32.26
C THR A 191 -7.44 -4.39 32.08
N LEU A 192 -7.29 -3.28 32.79
CA LEU A 192 -8.16 -2.11 32.68
C LEU A 192 -8.18 -1.56 31.25
N GLU A 193 -7.01 -1.41 30.63
CA GLU A 193 -6.89 -0.97 29.24
C GLU A 193 -7.54 -1.95 28.25
N ASP A 194 -7.32 -3.25 28.42
CA ASP A 194 -7.90 -4.27 27.56
C ASP A 194 -9.44 -4.27 27.63
N GLU A 195 -10.02 -4.17 28.82
CA GLU A 195 -11.48 -4.05 28.96
C GLU A 195 -12.01 -2.74 28.36
N ILE A 196 -11.30 -1.62 28.57
CA ILE A 196 -11.66 -0.34 27.96
C ILE A 196 -11.66 -0.45 26.43
N LEU A 197 -10.67 -1.13 25.85
CA LEU A 197 -10.58 -1.36 24.40
C LEU A 197 -11.73 -2.24 23.89
N ARG A 198 -12.20 -3.23 24.68
CA ARG A 198 -13.37 -4.04 24.29
C ARG A 198 -14.65 -3.22 24.13
N LEU A 199 -14.76 -2.08 24.81
CA LEU A 199 -15.92 -1.18 24.70
C LEU A 199 -15.94 -0.35 23.41
N VAL A 200 -14.84 -0.31 22.66
CA VAL A 200 -14.73 0.40 21.39
C VAL A 200 -15.66 -0.24 20.36
N LYS A 201 -16.42 0.60 19.65
CA LYS A 201 -17.36 0.14 18.62
C LYS A 201 -16.75 0.28 17.24
N ASP A 202 -16.73 -0.80 16.47
CA ASP A 202 -16.32 -0.73 15.06
C ASP A 202 -17.41 -0.13 14.19
N ASN A 203 -17.04 0.28 12.98
CA ASN A 203 -17.88 0.86 11.95
C ASN A 203 -18.56 2.18 12.36
N THR A 204 -18.03 2.83 13.39
CA THR A 204 -18.48 4.15 13.84
C THR A 204 -17.36 5.18 13.73
N MET A 205 -17.75 6.45 13.67
CA MET A 205 -16.80 7.55 13.85
C MET A 205 -16.25 7.56 15.28
N PHE A 206 -15.25 8.40 15.54
CA PHE A 206 -14.78 8.62 16.91
C PHE A 206 -15.89 9.15 17.81
N GLU A 207 -16.14 8.44 18.91
CA GLU A 207 -17.12 8.85 19.90
C GLU A 207 -16.46 9.39 21.16
N ARG A 208 -17.12 10.29 21.90
CA ARG A 208 -16.58 10.88 23.13
C ARG A 208 -16.27 9.83 24.21
N ARG A 209 -17.12 8.79 24.32
CA ARG A 209 -16.92 7.66 25.24
C ARG A 209 -15.68 6.82 24.95
N GLU A 210 -15.11 6.93 23.75
CA GLU A 210 -13.91 6.18 23.39
C GLU A 210 -12.61 6.92 23.78
N SER A 211 -12.71 8.07 24.47
CA SER A 211 -11.56 8.86 24.89
C SER A 211 -10.60 8.13 25.83
N LEU A 212 -11.11 7.23 26.67
CA LEU A 212 -10.30 6.34 27.51
C LEU A 212 -9.52 5.34 26.67
N ALA A 213 -10.19 4.68 25.72
CA ALA A 213 -9.59 3.71 24.82
C ALA A 213 -8.52 4.35 23.94
N TRP A 214 -8.79 5.55 23.43
CA TRP A 214 -7.80 6.33 22.70
C TRP A 214 -6.54 6.61 23.52
N ARG A 215 -6.69 7.02 24.78
CA ARG A 215 -5.54 7.24 25.69
C ARG A 215 -4.74 5.97 25.95
N ALA A 216 -5.40 4.82 26.10
CA ALA A 216 -4.72 3.53 26.19
C ALA A 216 -3.87 3.25 24.95
N MET A 217 -4.40 3.50 23.74
CA MET A 217 -3.64 3.34 22.51
C MET A 217 -2.44 4.27 22.40
N LEU A 218 -2.58 5.53 22.84
CA LEU A 218 -1.46 6.49 22.87
C LEU A 218 -0.35 6.00 23.81
N ARG A 219 -0.71 5.46 24.98
CA ARG A 219 0.25 4.88 25.93
C ARG A 219 1.04 3.74 25.28
N ARG A 220 0.33 2.77 24.68
CA ARG A 220 0.96 1.64 23.97
C ARG A 220 1.89 2.11 22.85
N ALA A 221 1.44 3.08 22.05
CA ALA A 221 2.29 3.66 21.02
C ALA A 221 3.55 4.29 21.63
N MET A 222 3.45 5.06 22.70
CA MET A 222 4.63 5.73 23.27
C MET A 222 5.59 4.78 23.98
N GLN A 223 5.07 3.86 24.81
CA GLN A 223 5.84 3.09 25.78
C GLN A 223 6.16 1.67 25.32
N GLU A 224 5.27 1.04 24.54
CA GLU A 224 5.38 -0.39 24.20
C GLU A 224 5.85 -0.63 22.76
N SER A 225 5.88 0.40 21.91
CA SER A 225 6.18 0.29 20.48
C SER A 225 7.57 -0.26 20.16
N GLU A 226 8.56 -0.16 21.06
CA GLU A 226 9.94 -0.60 20.78
C GLU A 226 10.13 -2.11 21.00
N ASN A 227 9.33 -2.73 21.87
CA ASN A 227 9.49 -4.13 22.27
C ASN A 227 8.36 -5.04 21.77
N ALA A 228 7.36 -4.50 21.09
CA ALA A 228 6.22 -5.29 20.61
C ALA A 228 6.62 -6.16 19.42
N GLU A 229 6.30 -7.46 19.48
CA GLU A 229 6.37 -8.36 18.32
C GLU A 229 5.13 -8.14 17.43
N PRO A 230 5.26 -7.53 16.25
CA PRO A 230 4.11 -7.19 15.44
C PRO A 230 3.55 -8.42 14.72
N ILE A 231 2.24 -8.47 14.59
CA ILE A 231 1.56 -9.50 13.80
C ILE A 231 1.48 -9.04 12.36
N ALA A 232 1.97 -9.87 11.44
CA ALA A 232 1.72 -9.70 10.02
C ALA A 232 0.24 -10.02 9.74
N THR A 233 -0.48 -9.07 9.16
CA THR A 233 -1.90 -9.22 8.85
C THR A 233 -2.26 -8.44 7.59
N THR A 234 -3.41 -8.76 7.02
CA THR A 234 -3.96 -8.07 5.86
C THR A 234 -5.02 -7.06 6.29
N ARG A 235 -5.28 -6.05 5.45
CA ARG A 235 -6.39 -5.10 5.69
C ARG A 235 -7.74 -5.82 5.84
N LEU A 236 -7.98 -6.88 5.07
CA LEU A 236 -9.22 -7.67 5.12
C LEU A 236 -9.43 -8.28 6.51
N GLN A 237 -8.39 -8.89 7.10
CA GLN A 237 -8.46 -9.46 8.45
C GLN A 237 -8.76 -8.40 9.50
N LEU A 238 -8.15 -7.21 9.40
CA LEU A 238 -8.44 -6.10 10.31
C LEU A 238 -9.88 -5.59 10.20
N ALA A 239 -10.48 -5.67 9.02
CA ALA A 239 -11.85 -5.24 8.77
C ALA A 239 -12.89 -6.29 9.20
N GLU A 240 -12.64 -7.57 8.95
CA GLU A 240 -13.56 -8.66 9.27
C GLU A 240 -13.48 -9.11 10.73
N GLN A 241 -12.31 -9.02 11.36
CA GLN A 241 -12.07 -9.52 12.72
C GLN A 241 -11.49 -8.45 13.66
N PRO A 242 -12.04 -7.22 13.71
CA PRO A 242 -11.44 -6.12 14.46
C PRO A 242 -11.25 -6.44 15.94
N ALA A 243 -12.19 -7.16 16.57
CA ALA A 243 -12.10 -7.54 17.97
C ALA A 243 -10.88 -8.41 18.29
N GLY A 244 -10.43 -9.27 17.36
CA GLY A 244 -9.27 -10.15 17.56
C GLY A 244 -7.91 -9.46 17.42
N TYR A 245 -7.89 -8.27 16.81
CA TYR A 245 -6.67 -7.48 16.60
C TYR A 245 -6.61 -6.23 17.47
N ARG A 246 -7.70 -5.84 18.14
CA ARG A 246 -7.75 -4.62 18.94
C ARG A 246 -6.68 -4.61 20.03
N GLY A 247 -5.94 -3.51 20.09
CA GLY A 247 -4.84 -3.33 21.04
C GLY A 247 -3.63 -4.21 20.76
N ARG A 248 -3.55 -4.89 19.60
CA ARG A 248 -2.36 -5.67 19.22
C ARG A 248 -1.48 -4.87 18.27
N ALA A 249 -0.16 -5.08 18.37
CA ALA A 249 0.80 -4.49 17.47
C ALA A 249 0.73 -5.16 16.10
N ILE A 250 0.57 -4.36 15.05
CA ILE A 250 0.44 -4.77 13.66
C ILE A 250 1.55 -4.12 12.85
N SER A 251 2.21 -4.89 12.00
CA SER A 251 3.13 -4.34 11.01
C SER A 251 2.38 -4.10 9.70
N VAL A 252 2.53 -2.89 9.16
CA VAL A 252 2.00 -2.54 7.85
C VAL A 252 3.04 -1.75 7.06
N GLY A 253 3.23 -2.14 5.80
CA GLY A 253 4.05 -1.44 4.84
C GLY A 253 3.21 -0.98 3.66
N GLY A 254 3.57 0.16 3.09
CA GLY A 254 2.96 0.64 1.87
C GLY A 254 3.16 2.13 1.61
N ARG A 255 2.46 2.57 0.57
CA ARG A 255 2.62 3.91 0.03
C ARG A 255 1.66 4.87 0.68
N VAL A 256 2.18 5.96 1.25
CA VAL A 256 1.35 7.07 1.72
C VAL A 256 0.69 7.71 0.51
N LEU A 257 -0.64 7.85 0.51
CA LEU A 257 -1.40 8.53 -0.53
C LEU A 257 -1.72 9.97 -0.14
N ARG A 258 -1.94 10.20 1.16
CA ARG A 258 -2.32 11.49 1.73
C ARG A 258 -1.83 11.57 3.17
N GLY A 259 -1.36 12.75 3.56
CA GLY A 259 -1.03 13.06 4.94
C GLY A 259 -1.66 14.37 5.37
N TYR A 260 -1.95 14.50 6.66
CA TYR A 260 -2.32 15.78 7.27
C TYR A 260 -2.07 15.78 8.77
N THR A 261 -2.11 16.97 9.37
CA THR A 261 -2.08 17.12 10.83
C THR A 261 -3.47 17.36 11.42
N VAL A 262 -3.70 16.84 12.63
CA VAL A 262 -4.90 17.07 13.44
C VAL A 262 -4.48 17.53 14.82
N GLU A 263 -5.06 18.62 15.31
CA GLU A 263 -4.84 19.07 16.70
C GLU A 263 -5.34 18.02 17.69
N ALA A 264 -4.49 17.67 18.64
CA ALA A 264 -4.85 16.76 19.69
C ALA A 264 -5.63 17.51 20.78
N LYS A 265 -6.64 16.83 21.33
CA LYS A 265 -7.26 17.30 22.58
C LYS A 265 -6.24 17.18 23.72
N PRO A 266 -6.38 17.98 24.79
CA PRO A 266 -5.58 17.81 26.00
C PRO A 266 -5.57 16.34 26.42
N ASN A 267 -4.37 15.80 26.58
CA ASN A 267 -4.15 14.40 26.88
C ASN A 267 -2.94 14.30 27.84
N PRO A 268 -2.85 13.23 28.63
CA PRO A 268 -1.78 13.09 29.61
C PRO A 268 -0.37 13.08 28.99
N PHE A 269 -0.24 12.81 27.70
CA PHE A 269 1.07 12.65 27.06
C PHE A 269 1.62 13.94 26.44
N ASP A 270 0.95 15.09 26.69
CA ASP A 270 1.29 16.39 26.11
C ASP A 270 1.44 16.36 24.58
N ILE A 271 0.72 15.45 23.93
CA ILE A 271 0.70 15.38 22.47
C ILE A 271 -0.14 16.54 21.98
N GLU A 272 0.47 17.48 21.25
CA GLU A 272 -0.23 18.65 20.72
C GLU A 272 -0.94 18.35 19.39
N LYS A 273 -0.37 17.46 18.57
CA LYS A 273 -0.88 17.13 17.25
C LYS A 273 -0.62 15.68 16.86
N TYR A 274 -1.51 15.15 16.04
CA TYR A 274 -1.37 13.85 15.39
C TYR A 274 -1.03 14.05 13.91
N ASN A 275 -0.13 13.22 13.38
CA ASN A 275 0.15 13.13 11.96
C ASN A 275 -0.66 11.96 11.40
N VAL A 276 -1.68 12.22 10.60
CA VAL A 276 -2.54 11.19 10.04
C VAL A 276 -2.06 10.86 8.63
N LEU A 277 -1.67 9.60 8.42
CA LEU A 277 -1.20 9.09 7.15
C LEU A 277 -2.22 8.06 6.62
N TRP A 278 -2.69 8.28 5.40
CA TRP A 278 -3.51 7.32 4.67
C TRP A 278 -2.59 6.52 3.77
N ILE A 279 -2.41 5.25 4.09
CA ILE A 279 -1.52 4.35 3.35
C ILE A 279 -2.32 3.42 2.46
N ARG A 280 -1.80 3.15 1.27
CA ARG A 280 -2.18 1.98 0.48
C ARG A 280 -1.24 0.85 0.88
N PRO A 281 -1.72 -0.20 1.56
CA PRO A 281 -0.86 -1.30 1.97
C PRO A 281 -0.30 -2.03 0.75
N HIS A 282 0.86 -2.67 0.93
CA HIS A 282 1.38 -3.63 -0.03
C HIS A 282 0.41 -4.81 -0.22
N GLY A 283 0.20 -5.24 -1.46
CA GLY A 283 -0.66 -6.37 -1.82
C GLY A 283 -1.75 -6.02 -2.83
N ALA A 284 -2.68 -6.96 -3.03
CA ALA A 284 -3.74 -6.84 -4.04
C ALA A 284 -4.88 -5.88 -3.64
N ASP A 285 -4.96 -5.49 -2.37
CA ASP A 285 -6.00 -4.61 -1.87
C ASP A 285 -5.60 -3.14 -2.02
N HIS A 286 -6.42 -2.36 -2.72
CA HIS A 286 -6.18 -0.93 -2.95
C HIS A 286 -6.82 -0.02 -1.90
N LEU A 287 -7.58 -0.58 -0.96
CA LEU A 287 -8.25 0.18 0.08
C LEU A 287 -7.27 0.65 1.16
N PRO A 288 -7.46 1.86 1.71
CA PRO A 288 -6.45 2.44 2.56
C PRO A 288 -6.54 1.96 4.01
N ILE A 289 -5.42 2.11 4.73
CA ILE A 289 -5.34 2.05 6.19
C ILE A 289 -4.99 3.45 6.70
N ALA A 290 -5.66 3.89 7.77
CA ALA A 290 -5.35 5.14 8.44
C ALA A 290 -4.35 4.87 9.57
N ILE A 291 -3.27 5.65 9.64
CA ILE A 291 -2.31 5.59 10.72
C ILE A 291 -2.24 6.96 11.39
N TYR A 292 -2.50 7.01 12.69
CA TYR A 292 -2.24 8.17 13.53
C TYR A 292 -0.84 8.02 14.12
N CYS A 293 0.09 8.79 13.59
CA CYS A 293 1.49 8.82 13.98
C CYS A 293 1.76 9.97 14.93
N LEU A 294 2.43 9.70 16.05
CA LEU A 294 2.79 10.74 17.02
C LEU A 294 3.98 11.58 16.53
N GLN A 295 4.91 10.96 15.81
CA GLN A 295 6.14 11.55 15.32
C GLN A 295 6.36 11.17 13.85
N LEU A 296 6.86 12.11 13.06
CA LEU A 296 7.33 11.85 11.69
C LEU A 296 8.85 11.71 11.68
N PRO A 297 9.42 10.85 10.83
CA PRO A 297 10.86 10.75 10.70
C PRO A 297 11.45 12.05 10.13
N ALA A 298 12.71 12.33 10.48
CA ALA A 298 13.39 13.53 10.02
C ALA A 298 13.45 13.56 8.48
N GLY A 299 13.12 14.72 7.90
CA GLY A 299 13.12 14.93 6.45
C GLY A 299 11.84 14.49 5.73
N PHE A 300 10.89 13.83 6.42
CA PHE A 300 9.61 13.45 5.83
C PHE A 300 8.87 14.71 5.30
N PRO A 301 8.12 14.62 4.19
CA PRO A 301 7.37 15.76 3.65
C PRO A 301 6.49 16.44 4.70
N GLN A 302 6.53 17.77 4.74
CA GLN A 302 5.70 18.55 5.67
C GLN A 302 4.22 18.29 5.40
N LEU A 303 3.45 18.07 6.47
CA LEU A 303 2.02 17.82 6.41
C LEU A 303 1.23 19.11 6.62
N GLU A 304 0.23 19.34 5.77
CA GLU A 304 -0.73 20.44 5.94
C GLU A 304 -1.83 20.04 6.95
N PRO A 305 -2.45 21.00 7.67
CA PRO A 305 -3.59 20.71 8.55
C PRO A 305 -4.79 20.13 7.79
N LEU A 306 -5.57 19.24 8.42
CA LEU A 306 -6.78 18.65 7.82
C LEU A 306 -7.78 19.70 7.29
N ARG A 307 -7.90 20.84 8.00
CA ARG A 307 -8.74 21.97 7.63
C ARG A 307 -8.37 22.62 6.29
N GLU A 308 -7.14 22.44 5.82
CA GLU A 308 -6.65 22.88 4.52
C GLU A 308 -6.75 21.78 3.46
N GLY A 309 -7.28 20.61 3.83
CA GLY A 309 -7.39 19.44 2.97
C GLY A 309 -6.22 18.47 3.08
N GLY A 310 -5.08 18.87 3.65
CA GLY A 310 -3.90 18.01 3.65
C GLY A 310 -3.28 17.84 2.26
N ASN A 311 -2.09 17.28 2.22
CA ASN A 311 -1.32 17.13 0.99
C ASN A 311 -1.30 15.68 0.48
N ARG A 312 -1.24 15.55 -0.85
CA ARG A 312 -0.93 14.28 -1.50
C ARG A 312 0.55 13.99 -1.28
N ILE A 313 0.82 12.79 -0.80
CA ILE A 313 2.16 12.29 -0.53
C ILE A 313 2.32 11.04 -1.40
N ASP A 314 3.54 10.77 -1.84
CA ASP A 314 3.85 9.60 -2.65
C ASP A 314 5.18 9.00 -2.16
N GLU A 315 5.19 8.69 -0.86
CA GLU A 315 6.36 8.18 -0.14
C GLU A 315 6.09 6.75 0.34
N GLU A 316 7.16 5.95 0.39
CA GLU A 316 7.10 4.57 0.84
C GLU A 316 7.42 4.50 2.34
N ILE A 317 6.56 3.84 3.12
CA ILE A 317 6.74 3.72 4.56
C ILE A 317 6.46 2.30 5.07
N GLU A 318 7.04 1.99 6.23
CA GLU A 318 6.67 0.87 7.07
C GLU A 318 6.35 1.38 8.48
N SER A 319 5.37 0.76 9.14
CA SER A 319 4.96 1.15 10.47
C SER A 319 4.55 -0.07 11.29
N THR A 320 5.04 -0.12 12.52
CA THR A 320 4.45 -0.94 13.57
C THR A 320 3.48 -0.06 14.35
N GLY A 321 2.19 -0.35 14.23
CA GLY A 321 1.12 0.41 14.85
C GLY A 321 0.17 -0.50 15.61
N TRP A 322 -0.45 0.04 16.65
CA TRP A 322 -1.42 -0.69 17.45
C TRP A 322 -2.81 -0.54 16.83
N PHE A 323 -3.48 -1.67 16.51
CA PHE A 323 -4.79 -1.62 15.90
C PHE A 323 -5.86 -1.15 16.88
N TYR A 324 -6.58 -0.09 16.53
CA TYR A 324 -7.57 0.52 17.39
C TYR A 324 -8.99 0.06 17.08
N LYS A 325 -9.47 0.32 15.86
CA LYS A 325 -10.80 -0.07 15.40
C LYS A 325 -10.88 -0.04 13.88
N HIS A 326 -11.93 -0.66 13.35
CA HIS A 326 -12.37 -0.38 11.99
C HIS A 326 -13.26 0.87 12.03
N TRP A 327 -12.72 2.05 11.71
CA TRP A 327 -13.45 3.31 11.90
C TRP A 327 -14.22 3.75 10.67
N ALA A 328 -15.31 4.48 10.89
CA ALA A 328 -15.99 5.22 9.84
C ALA A 328 -15.43 6.63 9.70
N TYR A 329 -15.23 7.07 8.46
CA TYR A 329 -14.72 8.40 8.14
C TYR A 329 -15.48 9.01 6.95
N ALA A 330 -15.45 10.33 6.85
CA ALA A 330 -16.00 11.06 5.72
C ALA A 330 -15.00 11.09 4.57
N SER A 331 -15.40 10.56 3.41
CA SER A 331 -14.68 10.63 2.15
C SER A 331 -15.40 11.57 1.17
N SER A 332 -14.79 11.86 0.02
CA SER A 332 -15.44 12.63 -1.04
C SER A 332 -16.70 11.97 -1.62
N THR A 333 -16.81 10.64 -1.48
CA THR A 333 -17.94 9.85 -1.99
C THR A 333 -18.97 9.50 -0.90
N GLY A 334 -18.82 10.04 0.32
CA GLY A 334 -19.68 9.77 1.46
C GLY A 334 -18.96 9.03 2.58
N LEU A 335 -19.69 8.25 3.38
CA LEU A 335 -19.10 7.49 4.49
C LEU A 335 -18.28 6.31 3.96
N SER A 336 -17.08 6.12 4.48
CA SER A 336 -16.21 4.99 4.16
C SER A 336 -15.62 4.39 5.44
N LEU A 337 -15.10 3.18 5.33
CA LEU A 337 -14.52 2.44 6.44
C LEU A 337 -13.05 2.14 6.16
N ALA A 338 -12.23 2.19 7.21
CA ALA A 338 -10.83 1.80 7.13
C ALA A 338 -10.35 1.19 8.46
N PRO A 339 -9.35 0.30 8.45
CA PRO A 339 -8.59 0.02 9.66
C PRO A 339 -7.87 1.27 10.15
N LEU A 340 -7.86 1.49 11.45
CA LEU A 340 -7.18 2.59 12.10
C LEU A 340 -6.11 2.06 13.06
N LEU A 341 -4.87 2.48 12.82
CA LEU A 341 -3.71 2.18 13.66
C LEU A 341 -3.24 3.44 14.40
N VAL A 342 -2.68 3.24 15.59
CA VAL A 342 -1.98 4.28 16.35
C VAL A 342 -0.51 3.86 16.48
N ALA A 343 0.39 4.69 15.96
CA ALA A 343 1.82 4.39 15.91
C ALA A 343 2.63 5.54 16.50
N ARG A 344 3.77 5.22 17.12
CA ARG A 344 4.70 6.26 17.60
C ARG A 344 5.32 7.01 16.44
N SER A 345 5.87 6.27 15.49
CA SER A 345 6.55 6.78 14.31
C SER A 345 6.42 5.81 13.14
N VAL A 346 6.95 6.19 11.99
CA VAL A 346 7.04 5.36 10.79
C VAL A 346 8.49 5.31 10.33
N VAL A 347 8.86 4.17 9.74
CA VAL A 347 10.09 4.04 8.97
C VAL A 347 9.80 4.56 7.57
N TRP A 348 10.56 5.56 7.14
CA TRP A 348 10.39 6.18 5.83
C TRP A 348 11.55 5.82 4.91
N TYR A 349 11.21 5.40 3.69
CA TYR A 349 12.16 5.12 2.64
C TYR A 349 12.04 6.24 1.59
N PRO A 350 12.86 7.31 1.69
CA PRO A 350 12.79 8.42 0.75
C PRO A 350 12.95 7.90 -0.66
N ARG A 351 12.04 8.29 -1.57
CA ARG A 351 12.34 8.07 -2.97
C ARG A 351 13.58 8.88 -3.31
N THR A 352 14.57 8.18 -3.86
CA THR A 352 15.50 8.87 -4.75
C THR A 352 14.61 9.42 -5.85
N ARG A 353 14.24 10.70 -5.77
CA ARG A 353 13.62 11.39 -6.89
C ARG A 353 14.61 11.17 -8.01
N GLU A 354 14.29 10.27 -8.94
CA GLU A 354 14.89 10.33 -10.26
C GLU A 354 14.71 11.78 -10.62
N VAL A 355 15.84 12.51 -10.68
CA VAL A 355 15.83 13.90 -11.10
C VAL A 355 15.12 13.83 -12.41
N GLU A 356 13.85 14.24 -12.41
CA GLU A 356 13.00 14.25 -13.57
C GLU A 356 13.86 14.99 -14.56
N SER A 357 14.42 14.23 -15.51
CA SER A 357 15.41 14.74 -16.43
C SER A 357 14.58 15.73 -17.20
N GLN A 358 14.62 17.00 -16.77
CA GLN A 358 14.04 18.10 -17.49
C GLN A 358 14.76 18.01 -18.82
N LEU A 359 14.13 17.33 -19.77
CA LEU A 359 14.68 17.08 -21.08
C LEU A 359 14.88 18.48 -21.61
N ASN A 360 16.13 18.94 -21.54
CA ASN A 360 16.46 20.32 -21.79
C ASN A 360 15.84 20.62 -23.16
N PRO A 361 14.94 21.61 -23.29
CA PRO A 361 14.27 21.88 -24.56
C PRO A 361 15.29 22.09 -25.69
N MET A 362 16.49 22.55 -25.34
CA MET A 362 17.64 22.62 -26.24
C MET A 362 18.14 21.24 -26.69
N PHE A 363 18.19 20.23 -25.82
CA PHE A 363 18.54 18.85 -26.17
C PHE A 363 17.50 18.23 -27.11
N ILE A 364 16.20 18.45 -26.86
CA ILE A 364 15.14 18.02 -27.79
C ILE A 364 15.30 18.73 -29.14
N ALA A 365 15.50 20.05 -29.14
CA ALA A 365 15.70 20.82 -30.37
C ALA A 365 16.93 20.33 -31.16
N VAL A 366 18.04 20.05 -30.48
CA VAL A 366 19.26 19.49 -31.10
C VAL A 366 19.00 18.10 -31.68
N GLN A 367 18.28 17.22 -30.99
CA GLN A 367 17.94 15.90 -31.52
C GLN A 367 17.03 15.99 -32.75
N VAL A 368 16.03 16.86 -32.73
CA VAL A 368 15.17 17.12 -33.89
C VAL A 368 16.00 17.66 -35.06
N LEU A 369 16.92 18.58 -34.79
CA LEU A 369 17.78 19.17 -35.81
C LEU A 369 18.77 18.15 -36.40
N LEU A 370 19.33 17.28 -35.56
CA LEU A 370 20.16 16.15 -35.98
C LEU A 370 19.37 15.14 -36.83
N ALA A 371 18.14 14.82 -36.44
CA ALA A 371 17.28 13.93 -37.22
C ALA A 371 16.96 14.52 -38.61
N VAL A 372 16.67 15.82 -38.69
CA VAL A 372 16.44 16.53 -39.96
C VAL A 372 17.72 16.56 -40.81
N ALA A 373 18.87 16.88 -40.20
CA ALA A 373 20.15 16.89 -40.89
C ALA A 373 20.52 15.50 -41.43
N PHE A 374 20.31 14.46 -40.62
CA PHE A 374 20.53 13.07 -41.01
C PHE A 374 19.62 12.68 -42.18
N ALA A 375 18.33 13.01 -42.13
CA ALA A 375 17.39 12.74 -43.23
C ALA A 375 17.83 13.44 -44.54
N ALA A 376 18.33 14.68 -44.47
CA ALA A 376 18.83 15.41 -45.63
C ALA A 376 20.11 14.81 -46.21
N VAL A 377 21.08 14.46 -45.36
CA VAL A 377 22.34 13.81 -45.77
C VAL A 377 22.06 12.44 -46.37
N PHE A 378 21.20 11.64 -45.73
CA PHE A 378 20.81 10.33 -46.21
C PHE A 378 20.10 10.41 -47.57
N SER A 379 19.16 11.35 -47.72
CA SER A 379 18.51 11.62 -49.01
C SER A 379 19.52 11.99 -50.12
N ARG A 380 20.49 12.84 -49.80
CA ARG A 380 21.57 13.24 -50.73
C ARG A 380 22.48 12.06 -51.07
N PHE A 381 22.81 11.21 -50.11
CA PHE A 381 23.62 10.01 -50.29
C PHE A 381 22.92 9.01 -51.21
N VAL A 382 21.65 8.68 -50.94
CA VAL A 382 20.84 7.80 -51.79
C VAL A 382 20.74 8.34 -53.22
N TYR A 383 20.55 9.66 -53.38
CA TYR A 383 20.53 10.30 -54.70
C TYR A 383 21.89 10.21 -55.43
N ARG A 384 23.02 10.36 -54.73
CA ARG A 384 24.36 10.20 -55.34
C ARG A 384 24.66 8.75 -55.66
N TRP A 385 24.34 7.82 -54.76
CA TRP A 385 24.60 6.41 -54.95
C TRP A 385 23.77 5.82 -56.09
N SER A 386 22.49 6.22 -56.19
CA SER A 386 21.62 5.90 -57.33
C SER A 386 22.23 6.35 -58.66
N ARG A 387 22.83 7.55 -58.70
CA ARG A 387 23.53 8.04 -59.91
C ARG A 387 24.78 7.22 -60.25
N TRP A 388 25.55 6.76 -59.28
CA TRP A 388 26.72 5.93 -59.53
C TRP A 388 26.37 4.49 -59.96
N ALA A 389 25.38 3.86 -59.32
CA ALA A 389 24.98 2.50 -59.65
C ALA A 389 24.37 2.36 -61.06
N ASN A 390 23.74 3.41 -61.59
CA ASN A 390 23.22 3.41 -62.95
C ASN A 390 24.31 3.53 -64.03
N VAL A 391 25.49 4.08 -63.72
CA VAL A 391 26.62 4.13 -64.67
C VAL A 391 27.21 2.73 -64.87
N SER A 392 27.33 1.92 -63.81
CA SER A 392 27.84 0.55 -63.92
C SER A 392 26.89 -0.41 -64.65
N ARG A 393 25.56 -0.20 -64.57
CA ARG A 393 24.60 -1.04 -65.32
C ARG A 393 24.57 -0.75 -66.82
N GLN A 394 24.89 0.47 -67.26
CA GLN A 394 25.00 0.77 -68.69
C GLN A 394 26.25 0.14 -69.34
N GLN A 395 27.30 -0.16 -68.57
CA GLN A 395 28.45 -0.91 -69.09
C GLN A 395 28.18 -2.42 -69.19
N LEU A 396 27.36 -3.00 -68.30
CA LEU A 396 26.98 -4.41 -68.39
C LEU A 396 25.83 -4.68 -69.39
N ALA A 397 25.02 -3.68 -69.72
CA ALA A 397 23.95 -3.79 -70.72
C ALA A 397 24.42 -3.49 -72.17
N GLY A 398 25.71 -3.17 -72.36
CA GLY A 398 26.32 -2.98 -73.69
C GLY A 398 26.71 -4.27 -74.40
N GLU A 399 26.56 -5.43 -73.74
CA GLU A 399 27.07 -6.71 -74.25
C GLU A 399 26.03 -7.85 -74.27
N SER A 400 24.76 -7.55 -73.97
CA SER A 400 23.66 -8.47 -74.30
C SER A 400 23.17 -8.18 -75.72
N ARG A 401 23.93 -8.72 -76.67
CA ARG A 401 23.55 -8.94 -78.07
C ARG A 401 22.14 -9.55 -78.09
N ILE A 402 21.21 -8.87 -78.74
CA ILE A 402 19.86 -9.38 -78.98
C ILE A 402 20.01 -10.63 -79.85
N GLU A 403 19.79 -11.80 -79.27
CA GLU A 403 19.37 -12.99 -80.00
C GLU A 403 18.00 -12.67 -80.61
N GLU A 404 17.93 -12.86 -81.91
CA GLU A 404 16.80 -12.69 -82.79
C GLU A 404 15.67 -13.64 -82.36
N LEU A 405 14.69 -13.12 -81.62
CA LEU A 405 13.46 -13.83 -81.27
C LEU A 405 12.70 -14.13 -82.56
N THR A 406 12.69 -15.41 -82.94
CA THR A 406 11.92 -15.95 -84.05
C THR A 406 10.41 -15.79 -83.81
N PRO A 407 9.60 -15.60 -84.87
CA PRO A 407 8.15 -15.38 -84.75
C PRO A 407 7.31 -16.53 -84.16
N ASP A 408 7.92 -17.65 -83.78
CA ASP A 408 7.22 -18.87 -83.35
C ASP A 408 6.95 -18.94 -81.83
N ASP A 409 7.41 -17.98 -81.02
CA ASP A 409 7.20 -17.97 -79.55
C ASP A 409 6.05 -17.04 -79.09
N LEU A 410 5.23 -16.53 -80.01
CA LEU A 410 4.00 -15.83 -79.67
C LEU A 410 2.87 -16.85 -79.44
N GLY A 411 2.57 -17.10 -78.16
CA GLY A 411 1.45 -17.94 -77.73
C GLY A 411 0.11 -17.53 -78.36
N PRO A 412 -0.90 -18.44 -78.31
CA PRO A 412 -2.11 -18.33 -79.10
C PRO A 412 -2.80 -16.99 -78.92
N GLY A 413 -3.14 -16.36 -80.05
CA GLY A 413 -3.82 -15.07 -80.08
C GLY A 413 -5.14 -15.13 -79.33
N VAL A 414 -5.52 -14.01 -78.73
CA VAL A 414 -6.74 -13.84 -77.91
C VAL A 414 -8.02 -14.31 -78.63
N SER A 415 -8.04 -14.33 -79.97
CA SER A 415 -9.12 -14.89 -80.78
C SER A 415 -9.30 -16.40 -80.66
N ASP A 416 -8.21 -17.15 -80.47
CA ASP A 416 -8.27 -18.61 -80.32
C ASP A 416 -8.75 -19.00 -78.91
N GLY A 417 -8.41 -18.20 -77.89
CA GLY A 417 -8.94 -18.35 -76.54
C GLY A 417 -10.46 -18.11 -76.45
N LEU A 418 -10.99 -17.14 -77.21
CA LEU A 418 -12.44 -16.87 -77.26
C LEU A 418 -13.23 -17.99 -77.96
N ARG A 419 -12.67 -18.58 -79.02
CA ARG A 419 -13.30 -19.72 -79.72
C ARG A 419 -13.30 -21.00 -78.89
N GLN A 420 -12.33 -21.17 -77.99
CA GLN A 420 -12.25 -22.33 -77.10
C GLN A 420 -13.28 -22.22 -75.97
N MET A 421 -13.53 -21.02 -75.44
CA MET A 421 -14.60 -20.76 -74.47
C MET A 421 -16.02 -20.93 -75.06
N GLU A 422 -16.25 -20.50 -76.31
CA GLU A 422 -17.57 -20.68 -76.98
C GLU A 422 -17.90 -22.17 -77.25
N ARG A 423 -16.88 -23.02 -77.43
CA ARG A 423 -17.04 -24.47 -77.56
C ARG A 423 -17.30 -25.17 -76.23
N GLU A 424 -16.79 -24.64 -75.11
CA GLU A 424 -17.06 -25.16 -73.76
C GLU A 424 -18.47 -24.81 -73.27
N GLU A 425 -19.02 -23.65 -73.63
CA GLU A 425 -20.41 -23.27 -73.26
C GLU A 425 -21.47 -24.08 -74.00
N ARG A 426 -21.24 -24.48 -75.26
CA ARG A 426 -22.19 -25.31 -76.03
C ARG A 426 -22.21 -26.79 -75.65
N GLY A 427 -21.27 -27.26 -74.83
CA GLY A 427 -21.14 -28.67 -74.43
C GLY A 427 -21.82 -29.06 -73.10
N LYS A 428 -22.44 -28.11 -72.37
CA LYS A 428 -22.98 -28.33 -71.01
C LYS A 428 -24.45 -27.93 -70.83
N GLN A 429 -25.30 -28.24 -71.80
CA GLN A 429 -26.75 -28.29 -71.55
C GLN A 429 -27.27 -29.75 -71.62
N PRO A 430 -27.85 -30.26 -70.51
CA PRO A 430 -28.38 -31.62 -70.43
C PRO A 430 -29.77 -31.74 -71.07
N GLU A 431 -30.03 -32.88 -71.72
CA GLU A 431 -31.35 -33.53 -71.72
C GLU A 431 -31.39 -34.61 -70.63
#